data_AF-A0A967D4C2-F1
#
_entry.id   AF-A0A967D4C2-F1
#
_cell.length_a   1.000
_cell.length_b   1.000
_cell.length_c   1.000
_cell.angle_alpha   90.00
_cell.angle_beta   90.00
_cell.angle_gamma   90.00
#
_symmetry.space_group_name_H-M   'P 1'
#
loop_
_entity.id
_entity.type
_entity.pdbx_description
1 polymer ?
#
loop_
_entity_poly.entity_id
_entity_poly.type
_entity_poly.pdbx_seq_one_letter_code
_entity_poly.pdbx_strand_id
1 'polypeptide(L)'
;MQKLFTEGLRGEAQKETEIGLVPESWEVVPLVSLLREPLRNGHSAKATTDDDGIRTLTLTAVTQRDFSIENTKVTCADPHRVRDMWLRSGDIFIERANTADYVGLAALYEGAHDFAIFPDLLIRVRVDHTKIQPKILIEWLLSEGGVENDEHLAFGTIDSWLVWKLTGGVHITDTTNASRTLLFDIQNMRWSDEMCALFNVPMSALPEVRPSSGRFGVTTANLPIPSGVPVSGIAGDQQAALFGQACFAPGQAKNTYGTGSFVLMNVGETCPAPVEGLLTTVAWTLDDGGDWKTTYAYEGAIFVTGAAIQWLRDGLQIIDDAAETGPLAESIDDTGGVVFVPALAGLGSPYWDARARGTIIGITRGTGRAELVRATVEAMAYQTRDVVDAMAKASGTGVRDLRVDGGASVMDFLLQFQADQLGVPVIRSKVAETTALGSAYLAGLAEGVWGSPADVTENWAADGEFIPATDRARPDADFARWQRAVERSRNWELEG
;
A
#
# COMPACT_ATOMS: atom_id res chain seq x y z
N MET A 1 -6.06 -0.42 30.93
CA MET A 1 -6.12 -1.35 29.79
C MET A 1 -7.56 -1.66 29.40
N GLN A 2 -8.33 -2.18 30.36
CA GLN A 2 -9.71 -2.70 30.26
C GLN A 2 -10.83 -1.75 29.79
N LYS A 3 -10.62 -0.43 29.73
CA LYS A 3 -11.58 0.50 29.07
C LYS A 3 -11.02 1.20 27.82
N LEU A 4 -9.75 0.96 27.52
CA LEU A 4 -8.89 1.93 26.82
C LEU A 4 -8.22 1.37 25.58
N PHE A 5 -8.18 0.03 25.44
CA PHE A 5 -8.35 -0.59 24.13
C PHE A 5 -9.85 -0.63 23.70
N THR A 6 -10.75 -0.03 24.49
CA THR A 6 -12.13 -0.52 24.64
C THR A 6 -13.25 0.46 24.24
N GLU A 7 -12.96 1.64 23.71
CA GLU A 7 -13.99 2.40 22.98
C GLU A 7 -13.58 2.69 21.52
N GLY A 8 -12.40 2.22 21.10
CA GLY A 8 -12.14 1.84 19.71
C GLY A 8 -12.83 0.52 19.37
N LEU A 9 -14.15 0.45 19.52
CA LEU A 9 -14.95 -0.73 19.19
C LEU A 9 -16.11 -0.32 18.29
N ARG A 10 -16.04 -0.71 17.02
CA ARG A 10 -17.11 -0.54 16.02
C ARG A 10 -18.31 -1.47 16.28
N GLY A 11 -18.66 -1.74 17.54
CA GLY A 11 -19.71 -2.68 17.91
C GLY A 11 -19.40 -4.16 17.61
N GLU A 12 -18.12 -4.51 17.47
CA GLU A 12 -17.66 -5.88 17.19
C GLU A 12 -17.89 -6.82 18.38
N ALA A 13 -18.15 -8.11 18.09
CA ALA A 13 -18.25 -9.15 19.11
C ALA A 13 -16.92 -9.29 19.87
N GLN A 14 -17.00 -9.54 21.18
CA GLN A 14 -15.84 -9.64 22.07
C GLN A 14 -15.58 -11.09 22.46
N LYS A 15 -14.31 -11.44 22.62
CA LYS A 15 -13.87 -12.69 23.25
C LYS A 15 -13.17 -12.38 24.57
N GLU A 16 -13.40 -13.25 25.55
CA GLU A 16 -12.64 -13.25 26.80
C GLU A 16 -11.24 -13.83 26.53
N THR A 17 -10.20 -13.15 27.02
CA THR A 17 -8.82 -13.61 26.92
C THR A 17 -8.11 -13.49 28.26
N GLU A 18 -6.88 -14.01 28.34
CA GLU A 18 -6.05 -13.94 29.55
C GLU A 18 -5.69 -12.51 30.00
N ILE A 19 -5.86 -11.51 29.11
CA ILE A 19 -5.63 -10.09 29.39
C ILE A 19 -6.95 -9.27 29.52
N GLY A 20 -8.10 -9.95 29.53
CA GLY A 20 -9.44 -9.37 29.60
C GLY A 20 -10.22 -9.46 28.27
N LEU A 21 -11.35 -8.75 28.20
CA LEU A 21 -12.17 -8.67 27.00
C LEU A 21 -11.46 -7.91 25.88
N VAL A 22 -11.38 -8.52 24.70
CA VAL A 22 -10.84 -7.94 23.47
C VAL A 22 -11.75 -8.27 22.28
N PRO A 23 -11.67 -7.57 21.14
CA PRO A 23 -12.42 -7.92 19.92
C PRO A 23 -12.13 -9.34 19.44
N GLU A 24 -13.15 -10.05 18.94
CA GLU A 24 -12.96 -11.37 18.32
C GLU A 24 -11.96 -11.34 17.16
N SER A 25 -11.99 -10.25 16.38
CA SER A 25 -11.12 -9.97 15.22
C SER A 25 -9.63 -9.80 15.60
N TRP A 26 -9.34 -9.48 16.86
CA TRP A 26 -7.98 -9.18 17.29
C TRP A 26 -7.21 -10.45 17.66
N GLU A 27 -6.01 -10.59 17.15
CA GLU A 27 -5.11 -11.65 17.56
C GLU A 27 -4.37 -11.26 18.83
N VAL A 28 -4.49 -12.09 19.88
CA VAL A 28 -3.67 -11.95 21.10
C VAL A 28 -2.42 -12.78 20.90
N VAL A 29 -1.31 -12.11 20.65
CA VAL A 29 -0.01 -12.76 20.47
C VAL A 29 0.85 -12.57 21.71
N PRO A 30 1.60 -13.60 22.14
CA PRO A 30 2.56 -13.44 23.23
C PRO A 30 3.62 -12.40 22.87
N LEU A 31 3.99 -11.50 23.79
CA LEU A 31 5.01 -10.47 23.55
C LEU A 31 6.30 -11.07 22.95
N VAL A 32 6.70 -12.26 23.41
CA VAL A 32 7.89 -12.97 22.89
C VAL A 32 7.84 -13.24 21.38
N SER A 33 6.64 -13.35 20.77
CA SER A 33 6.48 -13.52 19.33
C SER A 33 6.84 -12.26 18.53
N LEU A 34 6.83 -11.09 19.19
CA LEU A 34 7.12 -9.78 18.63
C LEU A 34 8.57 -9.35 18.85
N LEU A 35 9.38 -10.17 19.52
CA LEU A 35 10.77 -9.84 19.84
C LEU A 35 11.73 -10.51 18.85
N ARG A 36 12.73 -9.75 18.40
CA ARG A 36 13.85 -10.28 17.60
C ARG A 36 14.79 -11.14 18.44
N GLU A 37 14.91 -10.80 19.72
CA GLU A 37 15.76 -11.49 20.69
C GLU A 37 15.02 -11.63 22.03
N PRO A 38 15.32 -12.65 22.85
CA PRO A 38 14.74 -12.77 24.18
C PRO A 38 15.00 -11.53 25.04
N LEU A 39 14.07 -11.25 25.95
CA LEU A 39 14.22 -10.20 26.97
C LEU A 39 15.54 -10.39 27.73
N ARG A 40 16.28 -9.30 27.90
CA ARG A 40 17.61 -9.34 28.51
C ARG A 40 17.70 -8.36 29.67
N ASN A 41 18.05 -8.86 30.86
CA ASN A 41 18.49 -8.01 31.96
C ASN A 41 19.96 -7.62 31.75
N GLY A 42 20.31 -6.41 32.17
CA GLY A 42 21.69 -5.94 32.08
C GLY A 42 22.62 -6.55 33.14
N HIS A 43 23.79 -5.95 33.29
CA HIS A 43 24.80 -6.38 34.25
C HIS A 43 25.31 -5.20 35.09
N SER A 44 25.16 -5.32 36.41
CA SER A 44 25.74 -4.36 37.36
C SER A 44 27.14 -4.79 37.78
N ALA A 45 28.14 -4.06 37.31
CA ALA A 45 29.53 -4.16 37.77
C ALA A 45 29.91 -2.96 38.64
N LYS A 46 31.01 -3.10 39.40
CA LYS A 46 31.53 -2.01 40.24
C LYS A 46 32.04 -0.88 39.36
N ALA A 47 31.79 0.35 39.79
CA ALA A 47 32.37 1.52 39.14
C ALA A 47 33.89 1.46 39.24
N THR A 48 34.57 1.85 38.16
CA THR A 48 36.03 1.97 38.11
C THR A 48 36.44 3.26 37.42
N THR A 49 37.66 3.71 37.68
CA THR A 49 38.32 4.81 36.97
C THR A 49 39.38 4.30 35.99
N ASP A 50 39.49 2.99 35.80
CA ASP A 50 40.44 2.38 34.87
C ASP A 50 40.07 2.73 33.42
N ASP A 51 41.08 3.04 32.60
CA ASP A 51 40.90 3.43 31.20
C ASP A 51 40.28 2.30 30.35
N ASP A 52 40.44 1.04 30.75
CA ASP A 52 39.89 -0.14 30.07
C ASP A 52 38.45 -0.50 30.50
N GLY A 53 37.80 0.35 31.32
CA GLY A 53 36.46 0.09 31.81
C GLY A 53 35.36 0.24 30.75
N ILE A 54 34.25 -0.48 30.93
CA ILE A 54 33.12 -0.46 29.99
C ILE A 54 32.09 0.59 30.41
N ARG A 55 31.70 1.45 29.47
CA ARG A 55 30.62 2.42 29.66
C ARG A 55 29.29 1.71 29.92
N THR A 56 28.64 2.06 31.02
CA THR A 56 27.39 1.44 31.49
C THR A 56 26.36 2.50 31.82
N LEU A 57 25.12 2.36 31.37
CA LEU A 57 24.03 3.26 31.72
C LEU A 57 23.79 3.30 33.25
N THR A 58 23.33 4.44 33.75
CA THR A 58 22.75 4.56 35.10
C THR A 58 21.23 4.47 35.03
N LEU A 59 20.55 4.26 36.16
CA LEU A 59 19.07 4.20 36.21
C LEU A 59 18.40 5.52 35.81
N THR A 60 19.16 6.61 35.87
CA THR A 60 18.70 7.93 35.43
C THR A 60 18.77 8.09 33.91
N ALA A 61 19.31 7.13 33.17
CA ALA A 61 19.32 7.16 31.72
C ALA A 61 17.90 7.03 31.14
N VAL A 62 16.98 6.33 31.82
CA VAL A 62 15.58 6.21 31.42
C VAL A 62 14.74 7.15 32.28
N THR A 63 14.03 8.09 31.65
CA THR A 63 13.15 9.05 32.34
C THR A 63 11.71 8.92 31.85
N GLN A 64 10.77 9.65 32.47
CA GLN A 64 9.37 9.68 32.03
C GLN A 64 9.16 10.24 30.61
N ARG A 65 10.14 10.97 30.06
CA ARG A 65 9.97 11.69 28.78
C ARG A 65 11.04 11.36 27.75
N ASP A 66 12.18 10.82 28.15
CA ASP A 66 13.34 10.72 27.27
C ASP A 66 14.40 9.71 27.76
N PHE A 67 15.36 9.40 26.88
CA PHE A 67 16.55 8.61 27.11
C PHE A 67 17.82 9.50 27.11
N SER A 68 18.56 9.54 28.23
CA SER A 68 19.80 10.32 28.34
C SER A 68 21.05 9.46 28.20
N ILE A 69 21.78 9.65 27.09
CA ILE A 69 23.07 8.98 26.83
C ILE A 69 24.22 9.49 27.71
N GLU A 70 24.06 10.67 28.33
CA GLU A 70 25.04 11.25 29.24
C GLU A 70 25.07 10.54 30.59
N ASN A 71 23.94 9.94 30.97
CA ASN A 71 23.74 9.23 32.23
C ASN A 71 24.40 7.85 32.20
N THR A 72 25.74 7.86 32.23
CA THR A 72 26.59 6.67 32.21
C THR A 72 27.65 6.73 33.29
N LYS A 73 28.21 5.55 33.60
CA LYS A 73 29.38 5.36 34.46
C LYS A 73 30.30 4.33 33.82
N VAL A 74 31.58 4.38 34.16
CA VAL A 74 32.56 3.36 33.73
C VAL A 74 32.57 2.23 34.76
N THR A 75 32.47 0.98 34.30
CA THR A 75 32.44 -0.20 35.18
C THR A 75 33.46 -1.26 34.78
N CYS A 76 33.90 -2.06 35.75
CA CYS A 76 34.85 -3.16 35.55
C CYS A 76 34.17 -4.44 35.02
N ALA A 77 33.22 -4.31 34.09
CA ALA A 77 32.49 -5.44 33.53
C ALA A 77 33.40 -6.32 32.66
N ASP A 78 33.29 -7.64 32.80
CA ASP A 78 34.00 -8.61 31.96
C ASP A 78 33.42 -8.57 30.53
N PRO A 79 34.20 -8.19 29.50
CA PRO A 79 33.73 -8.11 28.12
C PRO A 79 33.08 -9.39 27.60
N HIS A 80 33.55 -10.57 28.05
CA HIS A 80 32.98 -11.85 27.65
C HIS A 80 31.58 -12.07 28.23
N ARG A 81 31.32 -11.55 29.43
CA ARG A 81 30.01 -11.66 30.12
C ARG A 81 28.96 -10.69 29.57
N VAL A 82 29.39 -9.56 29.03
CA VAL A 82 28.48 -8.48 28.58
C VAL A 82 28.35 -8.38 27.07
N ARG A 83 28.90 -9.33 26.32
CA ARG A 83 28.89 -9.35 24.84
C ARG A 83 27.52 -9.16 24.19
N ASP A 84 26.44 -9.58 24.85
CA ASP A 84 25.07 -9.50 24.33
C ASP A 84 24.27 -8.32 24.93
N MET A 85 24.93 -7.47 25.71
CA MET A 85 24.33 -6.35 26.47
C MET A 85 24.68 -4.99 25.88
N TRP A 86 25.39 -4.97 24.76
CA TRP A 86 25.67 -3.74 24.03
C TRP A 86 24.38 -3.15 23.44
N LEU A 87 24.23 -1.84 23.61
CA LEU A 87 23.11 -1.08 23.08
C LEU A 87 23.08 -1.14 21.55
N ARG A 88 21.88 -1.21 20.97
CA ARG A 88 21.64 -1.01 19.54
C ARG A 88 20.50 -0.01 19.37
N SER A 89 20.60 0.86 18.37
CA SER A 89 19.48 1.71 17.99
C SER A 89 18.22 0.86 17.77
N GLY A 90 17.08 1.32 18.31
CA GLY A 90 15.82 0.58 18.35
C GLY A 90 15.58 -0.27 19.61
N ASP A 91 16.54 -0.32 20.55
CA ASP A 91 16.33 -0.99 21.84
C ASP A 91 15.36 -0.20 22.72
N ILE A 92 14.39 -0.90 23.32
CA ILE A 92 13.53 -0.33 24.36
C ILE A 92 14.02 -0.79 25.72
N PHE A 93 14.20 0.14 26.64
CA PHE A 93 14.58 -0.13 28.02
C PHE A 93 13.40 0.03 28.95
N ILE A 94 13.22 -0.92 29.88
CA ILE A 94 12.20 -0.87 30.93
C ILE A 94 12.88 -0.98 32.28
N GLU A 95 12.64 0.01 33.13
CA GLU A 95 13.12 0.04 34.50
C GLU A 95 12.34 -0.92 35.41
N ARG A 96 13.08 -1.77 36.12
CA ARG A 96 12.54 -2.73 37.11
C ARG A 96 13.09 -2.49 38.51
N ALA A 97 13.58 -1.28 38.79
CA ALA A 97 13.97 -0.88 40.14
C ALA A 97 12.75 -0.92 41.09
N ASN A 98 12.93 -1.42 42.32
CA ASN A 98 11.85 -1.54 43.31
C ASN A 98 11.56 -0.21 44.04
N THR A 99 11.39 0.87 43.27
CA THR A 99 11.15 2.23 43.77
C THR A 99 10.09 2.89 42.91
N ALA A 100 9.13 3.57 43.53
CA ALA A 100 8.00 4.19 42.84
C ALA A 100 8.40 5.17 41.73
N ASP A 101 9.55 5.83 41.88
CA ASP A 101 10.03 6.84 40.92
C ASP A 101 10.58 6.26 39.62
N TYR A 102 10.94 4.97 39.61
CA TYR A 102 11.65 4.33 38.48
C TYR A 102 10.91 3.10 37.95
N VAL A 103 10.14 2.38 38.78
CA VAL A 103 9.50 1.13 38.37
C VAL A 103 8.55 1.35 37.18
N GLY A 104 8.77 0.63 36.09
CA GLY A 104 7.94 0.67 34.89
C GLY A 104 8.21 1.84 33.94
N LEU A 105 9.19 2.70 34.21
CA LEU A 105 9.63 3.69 33.21
C LEU A 105 10.18 2.96 31.99
N ALA A 106 9.88 3.49 30.80
CA ALA A 106 10.38 2.93 29.55
C ALA A 106 10.82 4.02 28.58
N ALA A 107 11.87 3.75 27.82
CA ALA A 107 12.36 4.66 26.78
C ALA A 107 13.01 3.89 25.61
N LEU A 108 12.93 4.49 24.42
CA LEU A 108 13.59 4.02 23.21
C LEU A 108 15.02 4.58 23.14
N TYR A 109 15.99 3.75 22.76
CA TYR A 109 17.35 4.17 22.49
C TYR A 109 17.59 4.28 20.99
N GLU A 110 17.96 5.48 20.53
CA GLU A 110 18.21 5.76 19.10
C GLU A 110 19.69 6.08 18.80
N GLY A 111 20.57 6.01 19.81
CA GLY A 111 21.98 6.35 19.67
C GLY A 111 22.84 5.30 18.98
N ALA A 112 24.16 5.57 18.95
CA ALA A 112 25.15 4.71 18.31
C ALA A 112 25.15 3.26 18.85
N HIS A 113 25.38 2.30 17.95
CA HIS A 113 25.57 0.92 18.34
C HIS A 113 26.82 0.75 19.21
N ASP A 114 26.78 -0.19 20.14
CA ASP A 114 27.89 -0.57 21.02
C ASP A 114 28.46 0.61 21.85
N PHE A 115 27.66 1.66 22.06
CA PHE A 115 28.02 2.84 22.84
C PHE A 115 28.25 2.54 24.33
N ALA A 116 27.37 1.71 24.90
CA ALA A 116 27.40 1.33 26.30
C ALA A 116 26.76 -0.05 26.50
N ILE A 117 26.83 -0.55 27.73
CA ILE A 117 25.98 -1.64 28.23
C ILE A 117 24.98 -1.07 29.25
N PHE A 118 24.06 -1.88 29.76
CA PHE A 118 23.03 -1.46 30.71
C PHE A 118 23.06 -2.29 32.01
N PRO A 119 22.61 -1.75 33.16
CA PRO A 119 22.59 -2.43 34.46
C PRO A 119 21.47 -3.47 34.56
N ASP A 120 21.58 -4.37 35.54
CA ASP A 120 20.64 -5.48 35.81
C ASP A 120 19.22 -5.05 36.21
N LEU A 121 19.06 -3.79 36.57
CA LEU A 121 17.77 -3.15 36.87
C LEU A 121 17.08 -2.60 35.61
N LEU A 122 17.72 -2.67 34.45
CA LEU A 122 17.11 -2.40 33.16
C LEU A 122 16.84 -3.71 32.41
N ILE A 123 15.64 -3.82 31.86
CA ILE A 123 15.23 -4.87 30.91
C ILE A 123 15.32 -4.28 29.51
N ARG A 124 16.11 -4.89 28.64
CA ARG A 124 16.11 -4.60 27.21
C ARG A 124 15.07 -5.44 26.49
N VAL A 125 14.23 -4.76 25.72
CA VAL A 125 13.29 -5.32 24.75
C VAL A 125 13.79 -4.96 23.36
N ARG A 126 14.02 -5.96 22.50
CA ARG A 126 14.42 -5.74 21.11
C ARG A 126 13.34 -6.31 20.20
N VAL A 127 12.57 -5.44 19.58
CA VAL A 127 11.44 -5.81 18.74
C VAL A 127 11.89 -6.37 17.40
N ASP A 128 11.07 -7.25 16.84
CA ASP A 128 11.22 -7.76 15.48
C ASP A 128 10.69 -6.70 14.50
N HIS A 129 11.60 -6.01 13.83
CA HIS A 129 11.24 -4.93 12.90
C HIS A 129 10.48 -5.40 11.65
N THR A 130 10.37 -6.72 11.43
CA THR A 130 9.52 -7.30 10.38
C THR A 130 8.05 -7.42 10.82
N LYS A 131 7.81 -7.46 12.14
CA LYS A 131 6.47 -7.54 12.76
C LYS A 131 5.99 -6.19 13.29
N ILE A 132 6.92 -5.30 13.60
CA ILE A 132 6.68 -3.94 14.08
C ILE A 132 7.51 -3.02 13.19
N GLN A 133 6.87 -2.25 12.30
CA GLN A 133 7.59 -1.30 11.43
C GLN A 133 7.74 0.07 12.11
N PRO A 134 8.97 0.49 12.50
CA PRO A 134 9.24 1.84 12.99
C PRO A 134 9.55 2.85 11.87
N LYS A 135 9.37 2.51 10.59
CA LYS A 135 9.65 3.43 9.48
C LYS A 135 8.38 3.80 8.74
N ILE A 136 7.66 4.75 9.31
CA ILE A 136 6.83 5.64 8.52
C ILE A 136 7.76 6.68 7.94
N LEU A 137 7.76 6.83 6.62
CA LEU A 137 8.63 7.78 5.91
C LEU A 137 8.57 9.19 6.52
N ILE A 138 7.42 9.59 7.02
CA ILE A 138 7.20 10.90 7.64
C ILE A 138 7.87 10.98 9.02
N GLU A 139 7.67 9.97 9.89
CA GLU A 139 8.43 9.86 11.14
C GLU A 139 9.93 9.90 10.86
N TRP A 140 10.38 9.12 9.87
CA TRP A 140 11.79 9.08 9.47
C TRP A 140 12.27 10.44 8.97
N LEU A 141 11.51 11.17 8.14
CA LEU A 141 11.89 12.48 7.63
C LEU A 141 12.02 13.51 8.77
N LEU A 142 11.09 13.51 9.72
CA LEU A 142 11.04 14.43 10.86
C LEU A 142 12.03 14.09 11.99
N SER A 143 12.56 12.86 12.00
CA SER A 143 13.60 12.40 12.93
C SER A 143 14.96 12.32 12.25
N GLU A 144 15.27 11.18 11.66
CA GLU A 144 16.55 10.82 11.04
C GLU A 144 16.85 11.57 9.73
N GLY A 145 15.82 12.01 9.01
CA GLY A 145 15.92 12.71 7.73
C GLY A 145 16.30 14.18 7.86
N GLY A 146 16.35 14.71 9.08
CA GLY A 146 16.79 16.07 9.37
C GLY A 146 15.85 17.17 8.88
N VAL A 147 14.58 16.86 8.62
CA VAL A 147 13.56 17.87 8.31
C VAL A 147 13.13 18.51 9.62
N GLU A 148 13.40 19.80 9.77
CA GLU A 148 12.98 20.56 10.96
C GLU A 148 11.43 20.63 11.01
N ASN A 149 10.87 20.25 12.15
CA ASN A 149 9.45 20.39 12.43
C ASN A 149 9.18 21.79 12.99
N ASP A 150 9.08 22.76 12.08
CA ASP A 150 8.77 24.16 12.38
C ASP A 150 7.54 24.67 11.62
N GLU A 151 7.23 25.96 11.78
CA GLU A 151 6.08 26.61 11.12
C GLU A 151 6.23 26.74 9.59
N HIS A 152 7.39 26.42 9.04
CA HIS A 152 7.68 26.46 7.60
C HIS A 152 7.60 25.09 6.93
N LEU A 153 7.36 24.03 7.71
CA LEU A 153 7.17 22.69 7.20
C LEU A 153 5.80 22.54 6.49
N ALA A 154 5.84 22.05 5.26
CA ALA A 154 4.64 21.66 4.51
C ALA A 154 4.83 20.27 3.89
N PHE A 155 3.89 19.38 4.18
CA PHE A 155 3.79 18.04 3.60
C PHE A 155 2.81 18.04 2.43
N GLY A 156 3.03 17.16 1.47
CA GLY A 156 2.07 16.95 0.40
C GLY A 156 2.46 15.82 -0.51
N THR A 157 1.46 15.16 -1.08
CA THR A 157 1.63 14.30 -2.25
C THR A 157 1.98 15.14 -3.48
N ILE A 158 2.27 14.49 -4.62
CA ILE A 158 2.72 15.18 -5.84
C ILE A 158 1.69 16.19 -6.34
N ASP A 159 0.39 15.91 -6.19
CA ASP A 159 -0.68 16.86 -6.51
C ASP A 159 -0.60 18.13 -5.66
N SER A 160 -0.43 18.03 -4.34
CA SER A 160 -0.24 19.20 -3.47
C SER A 160 0.94 20.04 -3.87
N TRP A 161 2.07 19.39 -4.20
CA TRP A 161 3.25 20.08 -4.71
C TRP A 161 2.97 20.81 -6.03
N LEU A 162 2.31 20.15 -6.98
CA LEU A 162 1.97 20.77 -8.26
C LEU A 162 1.03 21.95 -8.06
N VAL A 163 -0.03 21.82 -7.26
CA VAL A 163 -0.96 22.91 -6.97
C VAL A 163 -0.23 24.09 -6.33
N TRP A 164 0.63 23.83 -5.33
CA TRP A 164 1.45 24.85 -4.69
C TRP A 164 2.26 25.64 -5.72
N LYS A 165 2.97 24.93 -6.61
CA LYS A 165 3.80 25.55 -7.65
C LYS A 165 2.99 26.28 -8.71
N LEU A 166 1.84 25.75 -9.09
CA LEU A 166 0.97 26.35 -10.10
C LEU A 166 0.34 27.65 -9.59
N THR A 167 -0.12 27.65 -8.35
CA THR A 167 -0.90 28.74 -7.75
C THR A 167 -0.07 29.76 -6.96
N GLY A 168 1.20 29.47 -6.72
CA GLY A 168 2.10 30.35 -5.98
C GLY A 168 1.93 30.27 -4.46
N GLY A 169 1.41 29.16 -3.92
CA GLY A 169 1.33 28.95 -2.48
C GLY A 169 0.04 28.32 -1.95
N VAL A 170 -0.90 27.87 -2.79
CA VAL A 170 -2.08 27.15 -2.31
C VAL A 170 -1.68 25.73 -1.90
N HIS A 171 -1.86 25.40 -0.63
CA HIS A 171 -1.47 24.13 -0.04
C HIS A 171 -2.68 23.24 0.21
N ILE A 172 -3.02 22.43 -0.80
CA ILE A 172 -4.19 21.55 -0.76
C ILE A 172 -3.88 20.17 -1.32
N THR A 173 -4.74 19.19 -1.04
CA THR A 173 -4.82 17.87 -1.68
C THR A 173 -6.29 17.55 -1.93
N ASP A 174 -6.58 16.58 -2.80
CA ASP A 174 -7.93 16.01 -2.84
C ASP A 174 -8.10 14.79 -1.92
N THR A 175 -9.34 14.35 -1.74
CA THR A 175 -9.69 13.18 -0.91
C THR A 175 -9.10 11.87 -1.42
N THR A 176 -8.91 11.72 -2.74
CA THR A 176 -8.33 10.49 -3.29
C THR A 176 -6.86 10.38 -2.94
N ASN A 177 -6.05 11.42 -3.16
CA ASN A 177 -4.63 11.43 -2.76
C ASN A 177 -4.47 11.35 -1.23
N ALA A 178 -5.28 12.10 -0.46
CA ALA A 178 -5.24 12.05 1.00
C ALA A 178 -5.47 10.62 1.53
N SER A 179 -6.41 9.87 0.94
CA SER A 179 -6.70 8.48 1.33
C SER A 179 -5.52 7.51 1.15
N ARG A 180 -4.46 7.91 0.44
CA ARG A 180 -3.26 7.08 0.17
C ARG A 180 -2.10 7.33 1.13
N THR A 181 -2.29 8.21 2.10
CA THR A 181 -1.23 8.66 3.02
C THR A 181 -1.15 7.85 4.32
N LEU A 182 -2.15 7.01 4.60
CA LEU A 182 -2.43 6.40 5.93
C LEU A 182 -2.82 7.40 7.04
N LEU A 183 -2.78 8.70 6.77
CA LEU A 183 -3.10 9.75 7.75
C LEU A 183 -4.55 10.23 7.66
N PHE A 184 -5.26 9.87 6.59
CA PHE A 184 -6.60 10.37 6.30
C PHE A 184 -7.67 9.35 6.69
N ASP A 185 -8.63 9.80 7.51
CA ASP A 185 -9.82 9.03 7.85
C ASP A 185 -10.84 9.12 6.72
N ILE A 186 -10.94 8.05 5.93
CA ILE A 186 -11.86 7.95 4.80
C ILE A 186 -13.33 7.80 5.23
N GLN A 187 -13.65 7.59 6.51
CA GLN A 187 -15.04 7.56 6.97
C GLN A 187 -15.53 8.97 7.32
N ASN A 188 -14.67 9.76 7.96
CA ASN A 188 -14.99 11.11 8.43
C ASN A 188 -14.48 12.23 7.49
N MET A 189 -13.78 11.89 6.41
CA MET A 189 -13.23 12.81 5.40
C MET A 189 -12.34 13.91 5.98
N ARG A 190 -11.45 13.53 6.90
CA ARG A 190 -10.49 14.45 7.53
C ARG A 190 -9.20 13.75 7.88
N TRP A 191 -8.14 14.52 8.09
CA TRP A 191 -6.92 14.02 8.71
C TRP A 191 -7.25 13.40 10.08
N SER A 192 -6.68 12.23 10.35
CA SER A 192 -6.86 11.49 11.60
C SER A 192 -5.86 12.00 12.63
N ASP A 193 -6.36 12.62 13.70
CA ASP A 193 -5.55 13.07 14.84
C ASP A 193 -4.74 11.91 15.44
N GLU A 194 -5.34 10.71 15.50
CA GLU A 194 -4.72 9.50 16.05
C GLU A 194 -3.56 9.02 15.18
N MET A 195 -3.76 8.92 13.85
CA MET A 195 -2.71 8.47 12.93
C MET A 195 -1.58 9.49 12.82
N CYS A 196 -1.91 10.78 12.84
CA CYS A 196 -0.90 11.84 12.83
C CYS A 196 -0.09 11.84 14.13
N ALA A 197 -0.73 11.66 15.29
CA ALA A 197 -0.01 11.52 16.56
C ALA A 197 0.86 10.25 16.61
N LEU A 198 0.37 9.14 16.08
CA LEU A 198 1.10 7.86 16.03
C LEU A 198 2.39 7.96 15.21
N PHE A 199 2.37 8.75 14.14
CA PHE A 199 3.52 8.95 13.22
C PHE A 199 4.18 10.32 13.38
N ASN A 200 3.93 10.98 14.53
CA ASN A 200 4.49 12.26 14.91
C ASN A 200 4.39 13.34 13.81
N VAL A 201 3.30 13.32 13.04
CA VAL A 201 3.05 14.25 11.95
C VAL A 201 2.32 15.48 12.49
N PRO A 202 2.91 16.68 12.40
CA PRO A 202 2.23 17.90 12.80
C PRO A 202 1.06 18.19 11.85
N MET A 203 -0.16 18.24 12.38
CA MET A 203 -1.37 18.55 11.60
C MET A 203 -1.28 19.89 10.86
N SER A 204 -0.52 20.85 11.40
CA SER A 204 -0.27 22.16 10.77
C SER A 204 0.53 22.08 9.48
N ALA A 205 1.30 21.00 9.26
CA ALA A 205 2.06 20.80 8.03
C ALA A 205 1.24 20.07 6.95
N LEU A 206 0.04 19.58 7.25
CA LEU A 206 -0.78 18.84 6.28
C LEU A 206 -1.56 19.80 5.37
N PRO A 207 -1.74 19.46 4.07
CA PRO A 207 -2.52 20.28 3.16
C PRO A 207 -4.00 20.28 3.55
N GLU A 208 -4.70 21.36 3.21
CA GLU A 208 -6.16 21.36 3.31
C GLU A 208 -6.75 20.36 2.28
N VAL A 209 -7.64 19.48 2.74
CA VAL A 209 -8.31 18.51 1.87
C VAL A 209 -9.51 19.18 1.19
N ARG A 210 -9.63 18.98 -0.12
CA ARG A 210 -10.68 19.54 -0.99
C ARG A 210 -11.35 18.41 -1.80
N PRO A 211 -12.53 18.64 -2.42
CA PRO A 211 -13.14 17.63 -3.29
C PRO A 211 -12.26 17.42 -4.54
N SER A 212 -12.43 16.30 -5.23
CA SER A 212 -11.67 15.98 -6.46
C SER A 212 -12.03 16.90 -7.64
N SER A 213 -13.23 17.49 -7.62
CA SER A 213 -13.73 18.45 -8.61
C SER A 213 -14.19 19.72 -7.91
N GLY A 214 -13.51 20.84 -8.16
CA GLY A 214 -13.83 22.16 -7.58
C GLY A 214 -12.74 23.18 -7.90
N ARG A 215 -13.01 24.48 -7.82
CA ARG A 215 -12.00 25.50 -8.16
C ARG A 215 -11.06 25.77 -6.98
N PHE A 216 -9.78 25.48 -7.15
CA PHE A 216 -8.78 25.53 -6.07
C PHE A 216 -7.84 26.74 -6.12
N GLY A 217 -7.73 27.37 -7.30
CA GLY A 217 -6.85 28.50 -7.52
C GLY A 217 -6.66 28.76 -9.00
N VAL A 218 -5.73 29.65 -9.33
CA VAL A 218 -5.36 29.96 -10.71
C VAL A 218 -3.85 29.96 -10.88
N THR A 219 -3.39 29.65 -12.09
CA THR A 219 -1.97 29.63 -12.42
C THR A 219 -1.30 31.01 -12.35
N THR A 220 -0.08 31.07 -11.83
CA THR A 220 0.71 32.31 -11.77
C THR A 220 1.46 32.61 -13.08
N ALA A 221 1.89 33.86 -13.25
CA ALA A 221 2.53 34.34 -14.48
C ALA A 221 3.96 33.85 -14.74
N ASN A 222 4.60 33.20 -13.77
CA ASN A 222 6.02 32.79 -13.83
C ASN A 222 6.21 31.34 -14.30
N LEU A 223 5.21 30.76 -14.98
CA LEU A 223 5.18 29.36 -15.40
C LEU A 223 5.15 29.26 -16.94
N PRO A 224 5.55 28.12 -17.53
CA PRO A 224 5.46 27.90 -18.98
C PRO A 224 4.02 27.66 -19.48
N ILE A 225 3.01 28.11 -18.74
CA ILE A 225 1.58 28.02 -19.06
C ILE A 225 0.93 29.40 -18.82
N PRO A 226 -0.19 29.72 -19.49
CA PRO A 226 -0.86 31.01 -19.30
C PRO A 226 -1.23 31.23 -17.82
N SER A 227 -1.09 32.47 -17.34
CA SER A 227 -1.60 32.87 -16.03
C SER A 227 -3.13 32.97 -16.04
N GLY A 228 -3.75 32.73 -14.89
CA GLY A 228 -5.20 32.85 -14.74
C GLY A 228 -5.97 31.60 -15.19
N VAL A 229 -5.28 30.52 -15.55
CA VAL A 229 -5.91 29.23 -15.87
C VAL A 229 -6.40 28.61 -14.56
N PRO A 230 -7.69 28.25 -14.43
CA PRO A 230 -8.20 27.59 -13.23
C PRO A 230 -7.55 26.23 -13.00
N VAL A 231 -7.17 25.96 -11.75
CA VAL A 231 -6.81 24.63 -11.27
C VAL A 231 -8.05 24.06 -10.60
N SER A 232 -8.77 23.17 -11.29
CA SER A 232 -10.13 22.80 -10.89
C SER A 232 -10.45 21.30 -10.80
N GLY A 233 -9.46 20.44 -11.00
CA GLY A 233 -9.61 18.99 -10.87
C GLY A 233 -8.32 18.36 -10.35
N ILE A 234 -8.44 17.53 -9.32
CA ILE A 234 -7.34 16.81 -8.68
C ILE A 234 -7.84 15.40 -8.35
N ALA A 235 -7.07 14.38 -8.72
CA ALA A 235 -7.30 13.01 -8.28
C ALA A 235 -6.01 12.21 -8.35
N GLY A 236 -5.91 11.14 -7.56
CA GLY A 236 -4.91 10.10 -7.74
C GLY A 236 -5.03 9.50 -9.14
N ASP A 237 -3.92 9.07 -9.71
CA ASP A 237 -3.85 8.62 -11.11
C ASP A 237 -4.80 7.44 -11.41
N GLN A 238 -4.90 6.48 -10.50
CA GLN A 238 -5.76 5.30 -10.65
C GLN A 238 -7.24 5.65 -10.48
N GLN A 239 -7.57 6.55 -9.57
CA GLN A 239 -8.90 7.11 -9.36
C GLN A 239 -9.35 7.97 -10.54
N ALA A 240 -8.44 8.78 -11.08
CA ALA A 240 -8.66 9.53 -12.30
C ALA A 240 -8.92 8.58 -13.48
N ALA A 241 -8.16 7.48 -13.62
CA ALA A 241 -8.45 6.48 -14.65
C ALA A 241 -9.84 5.84 -14.46
N LEU A 242 -10.26 5.52 -13.24
CA LEU A 242 -11.61 5.02 -12.95
C LEU A 242 -12.70 6.04 -13.36
N PHE A 243 -12.47 7.33 -13.08
CA PHE A 243 -13.37 8.41 -13.49
C PHE A 243 -13.39 8.59 -15.02
N GLY A 244 -12.21 8.61 -15.65
CA GLY A 244 -12.01 8.77 -17.10
C GLY A 244 -12.57 7.59 -17.89
N GLN A 245 -12.60 6.41 -17.29
CA GLN A 245 -13.28 5.23 -17.79
C GLN A 245 -14.79 5.30 -17.58
N ALA A 246 -15.37 6.36 -17.01
CA ALA A 246 -16.80 6.51 -16.75
C ALA A 246 -17.43 5.36 -15.94
N CYS A 247 -16.69 4.83 -14.96
CA CYS A 247 -17.15 3.78 -14.03
C CYS A 247 -17.97 4.37 -12.87
N PHE A 248 -19.08 5.05 -13.15
CA PHE A 248 -19.84 5.82 -12.15
C PHE A 248 -20.84 4.99 -11.32
N ALA A 249 -21.09 3.73 -11.66
CA ALA A 249 -22.03 2.87 -10.96
C ALA A 249 -21.33 1.74 -10.16
N PRO A 250 -21.90 1.32 -9.02
CA PRO A 250 -21.38 0.18 -8.27
C PRO A 250 -21.25 -1.10 -9.12
N GLY A 251 -20.11 -1.78 -8.99
CA GLY A 251 -19.76 -2.96 -9.76
C GLY A 251 -19.14 -2.66 -11.13
N GLN A 252 -19.04 -1.40 -11.56
CA GLN A 252 -18.19 -1.04 -12.68
C GLN A 252 -16.75 -0.97 -12.22
N ALA A 253 -15.87 -1.63 -12.97
CA ALA A 253 -14.47 -1.72 -12.64
C ALA A 253 -13.60 -1.33 -13.84
N LYS A 254 -12.38 -0.90 -13.53
CA LYS A 254 -11.33 -0.72 -14.53
C LYS A 254 -10.09 -1.51 -14.16
N ASN A 255 -9.29 -1.86 -15.17
CA ASN A 255 -7.92 -2.35 -14.99
C ASN A 255 -6.96 -1.62 -15.92
N THR A 256 -5.89 -1.06 -15.33
CA THR A 256 -4.79 -0.46 -16.09
C THR A 256 -3.66 -1.48 -16.22
N TYR A 257 -3.33 -1.90 -17.44
CA TYR A 257 -2.22 -2.82 -17.69
C TYR A 257 -0.91 -2.08 -18.00
N GLY A 258 -0.13 -1.79 -16.96
CA GLY A 258 1.20 -1.20 -17.04
C GLY A 258 2.31 -2.19 -16.64
N THR A 259 3.40 -1.67 -16.06
CA THR A 259 4.47 -2.48 -15.45
C THR A 259 3.91 -3.46 -14.41
N GLY A 260 3.05 -2.93 -13.54
CA GLY A 260 2.06 -3.68 -12.76
C GLY A 260 0.64 -3.32 -13.23
N SER A 261 -0.35 -3.95 -12.61
CA SER A 261 -1.77 -3.69 -12.89
C SER A 261 -2.51 -3.22 -11.65
N PHE A 262 -3.41 -2.27 -11.85
CA PHE A 262 -4.25 -1.71 -10.80
C PHE A 262 -5.71 -1.83 -11.19
N VAL A 263 -6.40 -2.71 -10.49
CA VAL A 263 -7.83 -2.94 -10.65
C VAL A 263 -8.55 -2.09 -9.63
N LEU A 264 -9.49 -1.28 -10.07
CA LEU A 264 -10.36 -0.50 -9.18
C LEU A 264 -11.81 -0.79 -9.51
N MET A 265 -12.64 -0.98 -8.48
CA MET A 265 -14.08 -1.19 -8.61
C MET A 265 -14.83 -0.14 -7.80
N ASN A 266 -15.75 0.58 -8.45
CA ASN A 266 -16.67 1.48 -7.78
C ASN A 266 -17.61 0.67 -6.86
N VAL A 267 -17.73 1.10 -5.60
CA VAL A 267 -18.60 0.46 -4.59
C VAL A 267 -19.65 1.41 -4.03
N GLY A 268 -19.82 2.58 -4.64
CA GLY A 268 -20.85 3.55 -4.31
C GLY A 268 -20.47 4.51 -3.19
N GLU A 269 -21.49 5.08 -2.54
CA GLU A 269 -21.35 6.23 -1.64
C GLU A 269 -21.22 5.85 -0.16
N THR A 270 -21.37 4.56 0.16
CA THR A 270 -21.22 4.04 1.52
C THR A 270 -19.81 3.52 1.70
N CYS A 271 -19.08 4.04 2.69
CA CYS A 271 -17.74 3.53 3.01
C CYS A 271 -17.82 2.03 3.32
N PRO A 272 -17.12 1.17 2.55
CA PRO A 272 -17.11 -0.26 2.82
C PRO A 272 -16.44 -0.57 4.15
N ALA A 273 -16.76 -1.73 4.71
CA ALA A 273 -15.92 -2.31 5.75
C ALA A 273 -14.52 -2.63 5.18
N PRO A 274 -13.46 -2.60 6.00
CA PRO A 274 -12.16 -3.11 5.58
C PRO A 274 -12.26 -4.57 5.15
N VAL A 275 -11.51 -4.94 4.11
CA VAL A 275 -11.50 -6.30 3.55
C VAL A 275 -10.06 -6.76 3.39
N GLU A 276 -9.77 -7.97 3.87
CA GLU A 276 -8.46 -8.60 3.72
C GLU A 276 -8.13 -8.81 2.23
N GLY A 277 -6.89 -8.52 1.84
CA GLY A 277 -6.43 -8.70 0.46
C GLY A 277 -6.64 -7.50 -0.46
N LEU A 278 -7.56 -6.59 -0.13
CA LEU A 278 -7.90 -5.42 -0.94
C LEU A 278 -7.67 -4.13 -0.17
N LEU A 279 -7.53 -3.03 -0.90
CA LEU A 279 -7.51 -1.69 -0.31
C LEU A 279 -8.90 -1.07 -0.45
N THR A 280 -9.43 -0.53 0.65
CA THR A 280 -10.60 0.34 0.64
C THR A 280 -10.13 1.78 0.51
N THR A 281 -10.61 2.50 -0.50
CA THR A 281 -10.12 3.86 -0.82
C THR A 281 -11.25 4.78 -1.27
N VAL A 282 -10.99 6.08 -1.29
CA VAL A 282 -11.89 7.06 -1.91
C VAL A 282 -11.66 7.00 -3.42
N ALA A 283 -12.74 6.85 -4.19
CA ALA A 283 -12.70 6.90 -5.65
C ALA A 283 -12.66 8.35 -6.14
N TRP A 284 -13.53 9.21 -5.60
CA TRP A 284 -13.55 10.65 -5.82
C TRP A 284 -14.57 11.31 -4.89
N THR A 285 -14.45 12.62 -4.74
CA THR A 285 -15.46 13.46 -4.10
C THR A 285 -15.89 14.58 -5.03
N LEU A 286 -17.19 14.76 -5.24
CA LEU A 286 -17.76 15.85 -6.04
C LEU A 286 -18.50 16.82 -5.11
N ASP A 287 -18.40 18.12 -5.38
CA ASP A 287 -19.21 19.14 -4.69
C ASP A 287 -20.60 19.23 -5.35
N ASP A 288 -21.66 19.01 -4.58
CA ASP A 288 -23.06 19.05 -5.03
C ASP A 288 -23.81 20.24 -4.41
N GLY A 289 -23.23 21.43 -4.53
CA GLY A 289 -23.87 22.68 -4.09
C GLY A 289 -23.72 22.96 -2.59
N GLY A 290 -22.60 22.55 -1.99
CA GLY A 290 -22.25 22.81 -0.60
C GLY A 290 -22.03 21.55 0.25
N ASP A 291 -22.48 20.39 -0.23
CA ASP A 291 -22.23 19.09 0.36
C ASP A 291 -21.33 18.23 -0.55
N TRP A 292 -20.45 17.46 0.05
CA TRP A 292 -19.54 16.58 -0.67
C TRP A 292 -20.14 15.20 -0.89
N LYS A 293 -20.33 14.85 -2.16
CA LYS A 293 -20.74 13.52 -2.57
C LYS A 293 -19.51 12.64 -2.80
N THR A 294 -19.24 11.74 -1.86
CA THR A 294 -18.07 10.85 -1.94
C THR A 294 -18.44 9.49 -2.49
N THR A 295 -17.65 9.01 -3.44
CA THR A 295 -17.69 7.63 -3.96
C THR A 295 -16.46 6.89 -3.48
N TYR A 296 -16.62 5.62 -3.11
CA TYR A 296 -15.55 4.72 -2.67
C TYR A 296 -15.23 3.69 -3.74
N ALA A 297 -14.02 3.11 -3.62
CA ALA A 297 -13.59 1.99 -4.44
C ALA A 297 -12.91 0.91 -3.60
N TYR A 298 -13.00 -0.33 -4.08
CA TYR A 298 -11.97 -1.32 -3.79
C TYR A 298 -10.87 -1.20 -4.82
N GLU A 299 -9.64 -1.41 -4.37
CA GLU A 299 -8.45 -1.43 -5.20
C GLU A 299 -7.64 -2.70 -4.93
N GLY A 300 -7.16 -3.32 -6.01
CA GLY A 300 -6.19 -4.39 -5.95
C GLY A 300 -4.97 -4.05 -6.79
N ALA A 301 -3.79 -4.25 -6.21
CA ALA A 301 -2.51 -3.98 -6.84
C ALA A 301 -1.82 -5.29 -7.22
N ILE A 302 -1.54 -5.46 -8.51
CA ILE A 302 -0.80 -6.58 -9.08
C ILE A 302 0.58 -6.05 -9.46
N PHE A 303 1.63 -6.48 -8.77
CA PHE A 303 2.95 -5.86 -8.93
C PHE A 303 3.61 -6.13 -10.28
N VAL A 304 3.34 -7.29 -10.90
CA VAL A 304 4.06 -7.76 -12.08
C VAL A 304 3.07 -8.23 -13.16
N THR A 305 2.87 -7.38 -14.18
CA THR A 305 2.14 -7.72 -15.39
C THR A 305 2.99 -7.40 -16.62
N GLY A 306 3.07 -6.14 -17.05
CA GLY A 306 3.97 -5.73 -18.13
C GLY A 306 5.45 -5.98 -17.82
N ALA A 307 5.84 -5.93 -16.55
CA ALA A 307 7.18 -6.31 -16.11
C ALA A 307 7.50 -7.80 -16.38
N ALA A 308 6.49 -8.68 -16.42
CA ALA A 308 6.70 -10.08 -16.80
C ALA A 308 7.10 -10.20 -18.28
N ILE A 309 6.44 -9.44 -19.16
CA ILE A 309 6.79 -9.36 -20.59
C ILE A 309 8.20 -8.77 -20.74
N GLN A 310 8.50 -7.70 -20.00
CA GLN A 310 9.84 -7.13 -19.98
C GLN A 310 10.89 -8.17 -19.53
N TRP A 311 10.57 -8.98 -18.52
CA TRP A 311 11.46 -10.04 -18.07
C TRP A 311 11.66 -11.13 -19.13
N LEU A 312 10.64 -11.49 -19.93
CA LEU A 312 10.81 -12.39 -21.07
C LEU A 312 11.77 -11.85 -22.12
N ARG A 313 11.78 -10.53 -22.33
CA ARG A 313 12.66 -9.83 -23.28
C ARG A 313 14.08 -9.66 -22.74
N ASP A 314 14.21 -9.00 -21.60
CA ASP A 314 15.50 -8.55 -21.06
C ASP A 314 16.21 -9.66 -20.27
N GLY A 315 15.43 -10.44 -19.52
CA GLY A 315 15.93 -11.46 -18.59
C GLY A 315 16.08 -12.83 -19.23
N LEU A 316 14.96 -13.40 -19.71
CA LEU A 316 14.93 -14.74 -20.30
C LEU A 316 15.34 -14.75 -21.78
N GLN A 317 15.23 -13.60 -22.46
CA GLN A 317 15.62 -13.39 -23.85
C GLN A 317 14.97 -14.36 -24.85
N ILE A 318 13.67 -14.60 -24.69
CA ILE A 318 12.89 -15.46 -25.61
C ILE A 318 12.03 -14.68 -26.61
N ILE A 319 11.99 -13.36 -26.45
CA ILE A 319 11.43 -12.36 -27.37
C ILE A 319 12.43 -11.20 -27.48
N ASP A 320 12.53 -10.57 -28.65
CA ASP A 320 13.41 -9.41 -28.87
C ASP A 320 12.66 -8.10 -28.60
N ASP A 321 11.35 -8.06 -28.89
CA ASP A 321 10.47 -6.92 -28.62
C ASP A 321 9.18 -7.33 -27.91
N ALA A 322 8.65 -6.44 -27.06
CA ALA A 322 7.40 -6.68 -26.34
C ALA A 322 6.21 -6.91 -27.30
N ALA A 323 6.22 -6.31 -28.50
CA ALA A 323 5.19 -6.46 -29.52
C ALA A 323 5.11 -7.88 -30.09
N GLU A 324 6.13 -8.72 -29.92
CA GLU A 324 6.07 -10.13 -30.33
C GLU A 324 5.13 -10.97 -29.44
N THR A 325 4.83 -10.49 -28.24
CA THR A 325 4.08 -11.23 -27.21
C THR A 325 2.70 -11.67 -27.70
N GLY A 326 1.91 -10.75 -28.28
CA GLY A 326 0.57 -11.04 -28.77
C GLY A 326 0.57 -12.11 -29.87
N PRO A 327 1.25 -11.87 -31.01
CA PRO A 327 1.33 -12.84 -32.11
C PRO A 327 1.87 -14.21 -31.69
N LEU A 328 2.84 -14.27 -30.77
CA LEU A 328 3.37 -15.55 -30.26
C LEU A 328 2.35 -16.27 -29.39
N ALA A 329 1.64 -15.57 -28.51
CA ALA A 329 0.59 -16.17 -27.67
C ALA A 329 -0.58 -16.72 -28.50
N GLU A 330 -0.91 -16.05 -29.61
CA GLU A 330 -1.95 -16.46 -30.55
C GLU A 330 -1.51 -17.59 -31.50
N SER A 331 -0.21 -17.86 -31.62
CA SER A 331 0.32 -18.88 -32.55
C SER A 331 0.07 -20.33 -32.14
N ILE A 332 -0.43 -20.56 -30.93
CA ILE A 332 -0.75 -21.87 -30.34
C ILE A 332 -2.16 -21.87 -29.76
N ASP A 333 -2.75 -23.03 -29.50
CA ASP A 333 -4.12 -23.14 -28.96
C ASP A 333 -4.19 -23.11 -27.42
N ASP A 334 -3.15 -23.61 -26.76
CA ASP A 334 -3.02 -23.67 -25.30
C ASP A 334 -1.55 -23.74 -24.86
N THR A 335 -1.30 -23.58 -23.55
CA THR A 335 0.06 -23.58 -22.97
C THR A 335 0.65 -24.97 -22.75
N GLY A 336 -0.03 -26.04 -23.18
CA GLY A 336 0.35 -27.43 -22.87
C GLY A 336 0.30 -27.75 -21.37
N GLY A 337 -0.43 -26.96 -20.59
CA GLY A 337 -0.52 -27.08 -19.12
C GLY A 337 0.55 -26.29 -18.36
N VAL A 338 1.37 -25.50 -19.04
CA VAL A 338 2.32 -24.58 -18.41
C VAL A 338 1.57 -23.42 -17.76
N VAL A 339 1.94 -23.11 -16.52
CA VAL A 339 1.44 -21.96 -15.77
C VAL A 339 2.63 -21.17 -15.27
N PHE A 340 2.60 -19.86 -15.45
CA PHE A 340 3.60 -18.95 -14.91
C PHE A 340 2.96 -18.04 -13.87
N VAL A 341 3.39 -18.13 -12.60
CA VAL A 341 3.05 -17.16 -11.55
C VAL A 341 4.14 -16.09 -11.51
N PRO A 342 3.90 -14.85 -11.97
CA PRO A 342 4.93 -13.85 -12.14
C PRO A 342 5.25 -13.09 -10.85
N ALA A 343 5.39 -13.79 -9.72
CA ALA A 343 5.74 -13.20 -8.43
C ALA A 343 7.23 -12.76 -8.34
N LEU A 344 7.76 -12.09 -9.38
CA LEU A 344 9.16 -11.66 -9.48
C LEU A 344 9.54 -10.63 -8.40
N ALA A 345 8.54 -9.92 -7.86
CA ALA A 345 8.66 -8.98 -6.75
C ALA A 345 7.72 -9.35 -5.57
N GLY A 346 7.38 -10.63 -5.43
CA GLY A 346 6.31 -11.08 -4.53
C GLY A 346 4.92 -10.97 -5.15
N LEU A 347 3.89 -11.33 -4.39
CA LEU A 347 2.48 -11.24 -4.79
C LEU A 347 1.81 -10.06 -4.07
N GLY A 348 1.12 -9.22 -4.84
CA GLY A 348 0.23 -8.18 -4.31
C GLY A 348 -1.15 -8.72 -3.95
N SER A 349 -2.19 -7.96 -4.21
CA SER A 349 -3.58 -8.36 -3.95
C SER A 349 -3.96 -9.65 -4.71
N PRO A 350 -4.82 -10.51 -4.14
CA PRO A 350 -5.32 -10.50 -2.77
C PRO A 350 -4.37 -11.20 -1.76
N TYR A 351 -3.19 -11.65 -2.18
CA TYR A 351 -2.35 -12.56 -1.42
C TYR A 351 -1.41 -11.88 -0.41
N TRP A 352 -0.91 -10.68 -0.72
CA TRP A 352 0.07 -9.91 0.05
C TRP A 352 1.24 -10.74 0.58
N ASP A 353 1.88 -11.51 -0.30
CA ASP A 353 3.01 -12.37 0.03
C ASP A 353 4.30 -11.87 -0.62
N ALA A 354 5.06 -11.07 0.13
CA ALA A 354 6.38 -10.57 -0.30
C ALA A 354 7.44 -11.69 -0.45
N ARG A 355 7.18 -12.88 0.11
CA ARG A 355 8.08 -14.04 0.04
C ARG A 355 7.80 -14.93 -1.15
N ALA A 356 6.69 -14.70 -1.86
CA ALA A 356 6.40 -15.41 -3.09
C ALA A 356 7.48 -15.13 -4.15
N ARG A 357 7.75 -16.11 -5.02
CA ARG A 357 8.73 -15.95 -6.12
C ARG A 357 8.18 -16.42 -7.45
N GLY A 358 8.69 -15.81 -8.52
CA GLY A 358 8.37 -16.16 -9.90
C GLY A 358 8.49 -17.66 -10.13
N THR A 359 7.39 -18.31 -10.53
CA THR A 359 7.31 -19.77 -10.60
C THR A 359 6.69 -20.19 -11.92
N ILE A 360 7.44 -20.96 -12.73
CA ILE A 360 6.92 -21.62 -13.93
C ILE A 360 6.77 -23.10 -13.63
N ILE A 361 5.56 -23.64 -13.79
CA ILE A 361 5.23 -25.04 -13.49
C ILE A 361 4.45 -25.68 -14.65
N GLY A 362 4.53 -27.01 -14.78
CA GLY A 362 3.81 -27.75 -15.82
C GLY A 362 4.61 -27.96 -17.11
N ILE A 363 5.91 -27.64 -17.12
CA ILE A 363 6.80 -27.88 -18.26
C ILE A 363 6.85 -29.37 -18.61
N THR A 364 6.72 -29.67 -19.90
CA THR A 364 6.96 -31.00 -20.48
C THR A 364 8.03 -30.92 -21.57
N ARG A 365 8.44 -32.06 -22.14
CA ARG A 365 9.45 -32.09 -23.22
C ARG A 365 9.04 -31.30 -24.46
N GLY A 366 7.73 -31.09 -24.67
CA GLY A 366 7.22 -30.33 -25.82
C GLY A 366 7.12 -28.83 -25.58
N THR A 367 7.32 -28.35 -24.36
CA THR A 367 7.20 -26.92 -24.02
C THR A 367 8.29 -26.11 -24.73
N GLY A 368 7.87 -25.10 -25.49
CA GLY A 368 8.74 -24.16 -26.19
C GLY A 368 8.49 -22.72 -25.77
N ARG A 369 9.01 -21.80 -26.60
CA ARG A 369 8.92 -20.35 -26.33
C ARG A 369 7.49 -19.82 -26.37
N ALA A 370 6.65 -20.34 -27.28
CA ALA A 370 5.29 -19.85 -27.46
C ALA A 370 4.43 -20.16 -26.22
N GLU A 371 4.59 -21.35 -25.63
CA GLU A 371 3.88 -21.76 -24.41
C GLU A 371 4.26 -20.88 -23.21
N LEU A 372 5.55 -20.51 -23.08
CA LEU A 372 6.02 -19.61 -22.02
C LEU A 372 5.49 -18.18 -22.19
N VAL A 373 5.51 -17.67 -23.43
CA VAL A 373 4.95 -16.35 -23.76
C VAL A 373 3.45 -16.32 -23.49
N ARG A 374 2.70 -17.32 -23.98
CA ARG A 374 1.26 -17.42 -23.73
C ARG A 374 0.94 -17.55 -22.24
N ALA A 375 1.64 -18.41 -21.50
CA ALA A 375 1.45 -18.56 -20.06
C ALA A 375 1.69 -17.24 -19.30
N THR A 376 2.57 -16.38 -19.81
CA THR A 376 2.80 -15.04 -19.25
C THR A 376 1.61 -14.11 -19.48
N VAL A 377 1.02 -14.13 -20.67
CA VAL A 377 -0.19 -13.34 -20.97
C VAL A 377 -1.39 -13.85 -20.19
N GLU A 378 -1.60 -15.16 -20.14
CA GLU A 378 -2.68 -15.77 -19.35
C GLU A 378 -2.54 -15.45 -17.86
N ALA A 379 -1.30 -15.39 -17.33
CA ALA A 379 -1.05 -14.99 -15.94
C ALA A 379 -1.48 -13.56 -15.61
N MET A 380 -1.39 -12.63 -16.56
CA MET A 380 -1.94 -11.28 -16.36
C MET A 380 -3.46 -11.33 -16.15
N ALA A 381 -4.14 -12.19 -16.90
CA ALA A 381 -5.58 -12.35 -16.79
C ALA A 381 -6.02 -13.10 -15.53
N TYR A 382 -5.27 -14.13 -15.12
CA TYR A 382 -5.54 -14.86 -13.88
C TYR A 382 -5.32 -14.00 -12.64
N GLN A 383 -4.24 -13.21 -12.58
CA GLN A 383 -4.02 -12.27 -11.47
C GLN A 383 -5.15 -11.24 -11.38
N THR A 384 -5.62 -10.73 -12.53
CA THR A 384 -6.78 -9.82 -12.57
C THR A 384 -8.05 -10.52 -12.07
N ARG A 385 -8.26 -11.78 -12.45
CA ARG A 385 -9.38 -12.59 -11.95
C ARG A 385 -9.33 -12.80 -10.44
N ASP A 386 -8.16 -13.10 -9.86
CA ASP A 386 -8.01 -13.22 -8.40
C ASP A 386 -8.48 -11.96 -7.67
N VAL A 387 -8.10 -10.79 -8.20
CA VAL A 387 -8.48 -9.49 -7.64
C VAL A 387 -9.98 -9.22 -7.82
N VAL A 388 -10.52 -9.45 -9.02
CA VAL A 388 -11.94 -9.23 -9.32
C VAL A 388 -12.85 -10.16 -8.50
N ASP A 389 -12.48 -11.44 -8.37
CA ASP A 389 -13.22 -12.41 -7.55
C ASP A 389 -13.20 -12.00 -6.07
N ALA A 390 -12.07 -11.49 -5.58
CA ALA A 390 -11.98 -10.93 -4.23
C ALA A 390 -12.89 -9.70 -4.06
N MET A 391 -12.91 -8.78 -5.04
CA MET A 391 -13.77 -7.59 -5.02
C MET A 391 -15.26 -7.94 -5.05
N ALA A 392 -15.66 -8.88 -5.91
CA ALA A 392 -17.04 -9.34 -6.01
C ALA A 392 -17.51 -9.99 -4.71
N LYS A 393 -16.65 -10.80 -4.08
CA LYS A 393 -16.92 -11.38 -2.76
C LYS A 393 -17.04 -10.30 -1.68
N ALA A 394 -16.18 -9.28 -1.73
CA ALA A 394 -16.11 -8.19 -0.76
C ALA A 394 -17.30 -7.23 -0.82
N SER A 395 -17.80 -6.91 -2.01
CA SER A 395 -18.89 -5.96 -2.22
C SER A 395 -20.27 -6.62 -2.15
N GLY A 396 -20.34 -7.95 -2.25
CA GLY A 396 -21.59 -8.68 -2.48
C GLY A 396 -22.23 -8.39 -3.84
N THR A 397 -21.55 -7.64 -4.70
CA THR A 397 -21.99 -7.22 -6.04
C THR A 397 -20.93 -7.65 -7.05
N GLY A 398 -21.31 -8.49 -8.01
CA GLY A 398 -20.40 -8.90 -9.09
C GLY A 398 -19.96 -7.70 -9.94
N VAL A 399 -18.76 -7.80 -10.52
CA VAL A 399 -18.33 -6.87 -11.56
C VAL A 399 -19.29 -6.97 -12.74
N ARG A 400 -19.69 -5.83 -13.32
CA ARG A 400 -20.63 -5.78 -14.46
C ARG A 400 -19.90 -5.82 -15.80
N ASP A 401 -18.84 -5.05 -15.89
CA ASP A 401 -17.94 -4.91 -17.02
C ASP A 401 -16.56 -4.51 -16.48
N LEU A 402 -15.50 -4.91 -17.19
CA LEU A 402 -14.15 -4.47 -16.90
C LEU A 402 -13.66 -3.57 -18.03
N ARG A 403 -13.47 -2.28 -17.73
CA ARG A 403 -12.89 -1.32 -18.68
C ARG A 403 -11.39 -1.34 -18.59
N VAL A 404 -10.71 -1.35 -19.74
CA VAL A 404 -9.26 -1.55 -19.77
C VAL A 404 -8.54 -0.42 -20.49
N ASP A 405 -7.33 -0.15 -19.99
CA ASP A 405 -6.37 0.78 -20.55
C ASP A 405 -4.93 0.31 -20.23
N GLY A 406 -3.92 1.07 -20.67
CA GLY A 406 -2.51 0.75 -20.46
C GLY A 406 -1.87 -0.05 -21.60
N GLY A 407 -0.54 -0.11 -21.62
CA GLY A 407 0.24 -0.60 -22.76
C GLY A 407 -0.06 -2.04 -23.18
N ALA A 408 -0.39 -2.94 -22.25
CA ALA A 408 -0.69 -4.32 -22.60
C ALA A 408 -2.11 -4.53 -23.16
N SER A 409 -3.03 -3.56 -22.98
CA SER A 409 -4.41 -3.64 -23.46
C SER A 409 -4.54 -3.65 -25.00
N VAL A 410 -3.46 -3.37 -25.73
CA VAL A 410 -3.43 -3.46 -27.20
C VAL A 410 -3.52 -4.91 -27.70
N MET A 411 -3.29 -5.91 -26.84
CA MET A 411 -3.36 -7.33 -27.20
C MET A 411 -4.79 -7.85 -27.12
N ASP A 412 -5.41 -8.07 -28.28
CA ASP A 412 -6.78 -8.60 -28.38
C ASP A 412 -6.92 -9.98 -27.73
N PHE A 413 -5.91 -10.86 -27.87
CA PHE A 413 -5.87 -12.13 -27.16
C PHE A 413 -5.97 -11.98 -25.63
N LEU A 414 -5.22 -11.05 -25.02
CA LEU A 414 -5.29 -10.81 -23.58
C LEU A 414 -6.72 -10.39 -23.18
N LEU A 415 -7.33 -9.49 -23.95
CA LEU A 415 -8.64 -8.94 -23.62
C LEU A 415 -9.76 -9.98 -23.80
N GLN A 416 -9.71 -10.78 -24.86
CA GLN A 416 -10.64 -11.90 -25.04
C GLN A 416 -10.47 -12.94 -23.94
N PHE A 417 -9.23 -13.34 -23.63
CA PHE A 417 -8.96 -14.30 -22.57
C PHE A 417 -9.38 -13.76 -21.20
N GLN A 418 -9.20 -12.47 -20.94
CA GLN A 418 -9.69 -11.83 -19.72
C GLN A 418 -11.22 -11.86 -19.61
N ALA A 419 -11.94 -11.57 -20.70
CA ALA A 419 -13.39 -11.65 -20.74
C ALA A 419 -13.84 -13.08 -20.44
N ASP A 420 -13.25 -14.07 -21.10
CA ASP A 420 -13.52 -15.49 -20.86
C ASP A 420 -13.21 -15.91 -19.43
N GLN A 421 -12.17 -15.37 -18.80
CA GLN A 421 -11.85 -15.66 -17.40
C GLN A 421 -12.87 -15.04 -16.43
N LEU A 422 -13.27 -13.79 -16.62
CA LEU A 422 -14.18 -13.09 -15.70
C LEU A 422 -15.66 -13.43 -15.93
N GLY A 423 -16.04 -13.82 -17.14
CA GLY A 423 -17.44 -14.07 -17.50
C GLY A 423 -18.27 -12.80 -17.67
N VAL A 424 -17.61 -11.66 -17.88
CA VAL A 424 -18.22 -10.36 -18.13
C VAL A 424 -17.53 -9.66 -19.30
N PRO A 425 -18.20 -8.69 -19.97
CA PRO A 425 -17.57 -7.93 -21.04
C PRO A 425 -16.30 -7.22 -20.57
N VAL A 426 -15.25 -7.28 -21.40
CA VAL A 426 -14.05 -6.47 -21.26
C VAL A 426 -14.06 -5.42 -22.37
N ILE A 427 -13.92 -4.14 -22.02
CA ILE A 427 -14.11 -3.04 -22.96
C ILE A 427 -12.86 -2.17 -23.00
N ARG A 428 -12.22 -2.10 -24.17
CA ARG A 428 -11.05 -1.24 -24.39
C ARG A 428 -11.51 0.18 -24.71
N SER A 429 -11.00 1.17 -23.98
CA SER A 429 -11.29 2.58 -24.25
C SER A 429 -10.64 3.05 -25.55
N LYS A 430 -11.33 3.92 -26.30
CA LYS A 430 -10.79 4.61 -27.48
C LYS A 430 -9.68 5.59 -27.14
N VAL A 431 -9.72 6.17 -25.95
CA VAL A 431 -8.67 7.05 -25.44
C VAL A 431 -7.81 6.23 -24.48
N ALA A 432 -6.55 5.99 -24.85
CA ALA A 432 -5.61 5.22 -24.03
C ALA A 432 -5.24 5.94 -22.72
N GLU A 433 -5.13 7.28 -22.76
CA GLU A 433 -4.73 8.13 -21.62
C GLU A 433 -5.92 8.45 -20.71
N THR A 434 -6.54 7.42 -20.14
CA THR A 434 -7.75 7.55 -19.31
C THR A 434 -7.51 8.31 -18.01
N THR A 435 -6.30 8.22 -17.43
CA THR A 435 -5.89 9.02 -16.28
C THR A 435 -6.00 10.52 -16.56
N ALA A 436 -5.35 10.98 -17.64
CA ALA A 436 -5.39 12.40 -18.02
C ALA A 436 -6.81 12.84 -18.39
N LEU A 437 -7.56 11.97 -19.08
CA LEU A 437 -8.95 12.21 -19.44
C LEU A 437 -9.84 12.36 -18.20
N GLY A 438 -9.64 11.54 -17.17
CA GLY A 438 -10.38 11.64 -15.91
C GLY A 438 -10.12 12.95 -15.17
N SER A 439 -8.85 13.38 -15.07
CA SER A 439 -8.51 14.69 -14.51
C SER A 439 -9.13 15.84 -15.32
N ALA A 440 -9.17 15.72 -16.65
CA ALA A 440 -9.82 16.70 -17.51
C ALA A 440 -11.34 16.74 -17.30
N TYR A 441 -12.00 15.59 -17.13
CA TYR A 441 -13.43 15.55 -16.80
C TYR A 441 -13.73 16.14 -15.43
N LEU A 442 -12.95 15.85 -14.40
CA LEU A 442 -13.11 16.47 -13.07
C LEU A 442 -12.98 17.99 -13.15
N ALA A 443 -11.93 18.50 -13.81
CA ALA A 443 -11.75 19.94 -14.00
C ALA A 443 -12.88 20.56 -14.84
N GLY A 444 -13.33 19.87 -15.89
CA GLY A 444 -14.40 20.36 -16.75
C GLY A 444 -15.77 20.34 -16.09
N LEU A 445 -16.05 19.41 -15.18
CA LEU A 445 -17.25 19.42 -14.34
C LEU A 445 -17.25 20.65 -13.41
N ALA A 446 -16.12 20.91 -12.74
CA ALA A 446 -15.96 22.09 -11.89
C ALA A 446 -16.12 23.42 -12.65
N GLU A 447 -15.70 23.46 -13.91
CA GLU A 447 -15.75 24.65 -14.76
C GLU A 447 -16.99 24.72 -15.67
N GLY A 448 -17.92 23.76 -15.55
CA GLY A 448 -19.18 23.74 -16.31
C GLY A 448 -19.03 23.43 -17.81
N VAL A 449 -17.92 22.81 -18.21
CA VAL A 449 -17.74 22.24 -19.57
C VAL A 449 -18.70 21.07 -19.78
N TRP A 450 -18.87 20.26 -18.74
CA TRP A 450 -19.89 19.21 -18.64
C TRP A 450 -20.80 19.53 -17.46
N GLY A 451 -22.10 19.24 -17.59
CA GLY A 451 -23.08 19.49 -16.54
C GLY A 451 -23.20 18.36 -15.53
N SER A 452 -22.82 17.13 -15.89
CA SER A 452 -22.93 15.98 -15.01
C SER A 452 -22.01 14.81 -15.38
N PRO A 453 -21.78 13.84 -14.47
CA PRO A 453 -21.13 12.57 -14.82
C PRO A 453 -21.87 11.78 -15.93
N ALA A 454 -23.18 12.00 -16.11
CA ALA A 454 -23.91 11.38 -17.23
C ALA A 454 -23.41 11.93 -18.58
N ASP A 455 -23.18 13.24 -18.68
CA ASP A 455 -22.61 13.88 -19.88
C ASP A 455 -21.21 13.33 -20.18
N VAL A 456 -20.40 13.04 -19.14
CA VAL A 456 -19.09 12.40 -19.30
C VAL A 456 -19.24 10.99 -19.88
N THR A 457 -20.26 10.25 -19.45
CA THR A 457 -20.54 8.90 -19.97
C THR A 457 -20.90 8.93 -21.46
N GLU A 458 -21.64 9.94 -21.91
CA GLU A 458 -21.98 10.11 -23.34
C GLU A 458 -20.75 10.41 -24.21
N ASN A 459 -19.69 10.98 -23.63
CA ASN A 459 -18.43 11.25 -24.33
C ASN A 459 -17.44 10.08 -24.29
N TRP A 460 -17.67 9.09 -23.42
CA TRP A 460 -16.85 7.89 -23.36
C TRP A 460 -17.15 6.99 -24.56
N ALA A 461 -16.09 6.52 -25.23
CA ALA A 461 -16.20 5.68 -26.42
C ALA A 461 -15.31 4.46 -26.31
N ALA A 462 -15.86 3.29 -26.64
CA ALA A 462 -15.09 2.06 -26.78
C ALA A 462 -14.32 2.03 -28.12
N ASP A 463 -13.11 1.47 -28.07
CA ASP A 463 -12.36 1.03 -29.26
C ASP A 463 -12.76 -0.39 -29.67
N GLY A 464 -12.94 -1.26 -28.68
CA GLY A 464 -13.28 -2.66 -28.87
C GLY A 464 -13.95 -3.25 -27.63
N GLU A 465 -14.82 -4.23 -27.85
CA GLU A 465 -15.56 -4.95 -26.82
C GLU A 465 -15.35 -6.45 -27.02
N PHE A 466 -14.98 -7.12 -25.93
CA PHE A 466 -14.65 -8.54 -25.89
C PHE A 466 -15.68 -9.25 -25.03
N ILE A 467 -16.45 -10.15 -25.65
CA ILE A 467 -17.60 -10.81 -25.03
C ILE A 467 -17.16 -12.19 -24.53
N PRO A 468 -17.47 -12.55 -23.28
CA PRO A 468 -17.12 -13.85 -22.73
C PRO A 468 -17.84 -15.00 -23.45
N ALA A 469 -17.15 -16.12 -23.62
CA ALA A 469 -17.79 -17.37 -23.99
C ALA A 469 -18.84 -17.80 -22.94
N THR A 470 -19.94 -18.40 -23.41
CA THR A 470 -21.02 -18.86 -22.53
C THR A 470 -20.62 -20.07 -21.68
N ASP A 471 -19.71 -20.90 -22.18
CA ASP A 471 -19.21 -22.07 -21.45
C ASP A 471 -18.11 -21.66 -20.46
N ARG A 472 -18.36 -21.93 -19.17
CA ARG A 472 -17.47 -21.62 -18.06
C ARG A 472 -16.54 -22.77 -17.69
N ALA A 473 -16.77 -23.97 -18.21
CA ALA A 473 -16.08 -25.18 -17.76
C ALA A 473 -14.56 -25.10 -17.95
N ARG A 474 -14.10 -24.64 -19.13
CA ARG A 474 -12.67 -24.48 -19.41
C ARG A 474 -12.03 -23.33 -18.62
N PRO A 475 -12.55 -22.08 -18.66
CA PRO A 475 -12.00 -20.99 -17.86
C PRO A 475 -11.86 -21.31 -16.37
N ASP A 476 -12.86 -21.98 -15.78
CA ASP A 476 -12.84 -22.35 -14.36
C ASP A 476 -11.83 -23.47 -14.06
N ALA A 477 -11.68 -24.46 -14.95
CA ALA A 477 -10.67 -25.51 -14.80
C ALA A 477 -9.24 -24.96 -14.93
N ASP A 478 -9.02 -24.04 -15.87
CA ASP A 478 -7.73 -23.39 -16.09
C ASP A 478 -7.38 -22.48 -14.90
N PHE A 479 -8.36 -21.74 -14.37
CA PHE A 479 -8.18 -20.93 -13.16
C PHE A 479 -7.90 -21.78 -11.91
N ALA A 480 -8.56 -22.93 -11.74
CA ALA A 480 -8.25 -23.85 -10.65
C ALA A 480 -6.78 -24.36 -10.73
N ARG A 481 -6.26 -24.54 -11.94
CA ARG A 481 -4.84 -24.89 -12.15
C ARG A 481 -3.92 -23.71 -11.79
N TRP A 482 -4.30 -22.49 -12.15
CA TRP A 482 -3.63 -21.26 -11.74
C TRP A 482 -3.53 -21.15 -10.21
N GLN A 483 -4.65 -21.28 -9.49
CA GLN A 483 -4.66 -21.20 -8.02
C GLN A 483 -3.73 -22.23 -7.38
N ARG A 484 -3.70 -23.45 -7.92
CA ARG A 484 -2.73 -24.47 -7.48
C ARG A 484 -1.28 -24.06 -7.72
N ALA A 485 -0.98 -23.36 -8.82
CA ALA A 485 0.36 -22.86 -9.09
C ALA A 485 0.73 -21.71 -8.15
N VAL A 486 -0.21 -20.79 -7.84
CA VAL A 486 -0.01 -19.72 -6.88
C VAL A 486 0.40 -20.28 -5.52
N GLU A 487 -0.31 -21.28 -5.01
CA GLU A 487 0.04 -21.92 -3.73
C GLU A 487 1.43 -22.57 -3.72
N ARG A 488 1.98 -22.95 -4.89
CA ARG A 488 3.38 -23.42 -4.98
C ARG A 488 4.42 -22.31 -5.04
N SER A 489 4.00 -21.10 -5.39
CA SER A 489 4.88 -19.92 -5.47
C SER A 489 5.03 -19.19 -4.13
N ARG A 490 4.05 -19.37 -3.23
CA ARG A 490 3.95 -18.65 -1.94
C ARG A 490 4.96 -19.14 -0.91
N ASN A 491 5.33 -18.25 0.00
CA ASN A 491 6.26 -18.53 1.11
C ASN A 491 7.56 -19.22 0.66
N TRP A 492 8.08 -18.84 -0.51
CA TRP A 492 9.24 -19.49 -1.09
C TRP A 492 10.54 -19.08 -0.40
N GLU A 493 10.74 -17.77 -0.20
CA GLU A 493 11.88 -17.30 0.61
C GLU A 493 11.68 -17.62 2.08
N LEU A 494 12.74 -18.17 2.68
CA LEU A 494 12.85 -18.30 4.12
C LEU A 494 13.42 -17.00 4.71
N GLU A 495 13.20 -16.76 6.01
CA GLU A 495 13.67 -15.55 6.70
C GLU A 495 15.16 -15.28 6.42
N GLY A 496 15.46 -14.04 5.99
CA GLY A 496 16.81 -13.52 5.80
C GLY A 496 17.29 -12.71 7.01
#